data_AF-A0A919DN35-F1
#
_entry.id   AF-A0A919DN35-F1
#
_cell.length_a   1.000
_cell.length_b   1.000
_cell.length_c   1.000
_cell.angle_alpha   90.00
_cell.angle_beta   90.00
_cell.angle_gamma   90.00
#
_symmetry.space_group_name_H-M   'P 1'
#
loop_
_entity.id
_entity.type
_entity.pdbx_description
1 polymer ?
#
loop_
_entity_poly.entity_id
_entity_poly.type
_entity_poly.pdbx_seq_one_letter_code
_entity_poly.pdbx_strand_id
1 'polypeptide(L)'
;MLLAGGATARAAVPEVARGGTVAVAVRGGTALVDTATLAVRARTRGGHDRLLSAAAATPLGKPGPVRRGAGGLVRWSYPARGLDVTARADHGRLSLSFGARRDTSLRWPVTGVGAPRSASLQLPRGEGLDIPVADPFWVTGGGRLAGTDLDVGGDLTLPLWGWSAGRYGVSYLTPTDLGTSLALTAAGGRLRATARHDFRRADGTGAYTVTLALTDGNPVAPAADYRAYLAERGQLGSLREKFRRTPAARKLLGAFHAYVWGKARTAGGVRRLRALGVDRMWLGYDAGPRPMDARAVAAAKAAGYLVGPYDTFANGQDPKGADSPTSVWPDRVYPDFCVRDADGRPRTGFGGRGCYLSSAAFERAEPARHHLADRTRAMVRNGADSYFLDVDATGELFRDHSPRHPMTKAEDRAHRLARMRRLTGSGLVLGSETA
;
A
#
# COMPACT_ATOMS: atom_id res chain seq x y z
N MET A 1 7.13 -4.04 -49.06
CA MET A 1 7.95 -5.27 -49.06
C MET A 1 8.87 -5.18 -47.84
N LEU A 2 8.74 -5.89 -46.72
CA LEU A 2 7.84 -6.95 -46.25
C LEU A 2 7.16 -6.50 -44.94
N LEU A 3 5.86 -6.75 -44.82
CA LEU A 3 5.11 -6.69 -43.57
C LEU A 3 5.38 -7.98 -42.78
N ALA A 4 6.15 -7.89 -41.70
CA ALA A 4 6.25 -8.98 -40.72
C ALA A 4 4.99 -8.96 -39.85
N GLY A 5 4.03 -9.80 -40.20
CA GLY A 5 2.81 -10.03 -39.41
C GLY A 5 3.16 -10.60 -38.04
N GLY A 6 3.12 -9.76 -37.01
CA GLY A 6 3.15 -10.19 -35.62
C GLY A 6 1.88 -10.97 -35.31
N ALA A 7 1.99 -12.29 -35.22
CA ALA A 7 0.93 -13.12 -34.68
C ALA A 7 0.68 -12.69 -33.23
N THR A 8 -0.44 -12.00 -33.01
CA THR A 8 -0.97 -11.76 -31.67
C THR A 8 -1.18 -13.11 -30.98
N ALA A 9 -0.37 -13.40 -29.96
CA ALA A 9 -0.53 -14.58 -29.12
C ALA A 9 -1.94 -14.54 -28.49
N ARG A 10 -2.86 -15.33 -29.04
CA ARG A 10 -4.21 -15.50 -28.51
C ARG A 10 -4.06 -15.99 -27.07
N ALA A 11 -4.55 -15.23 -26.11
CA ALA A 11 -4.55 -15.64 -24.71
C ALA A 11 -5.22 -17.03 -24.63
N ALA A 12 -4.46 -18.04 -24.20
CA ALA A 12 -4.99 -19.38 -24.07
C ALA A 12 -6.13 -19.37 -23.06
N VAL A 13 -7.32 -19.70 -23.56
CA VAL A 13 -8.56 -19.76 -22.79
C VAL A 13 -8.38 -20.80 -21.69
N PRO A 14 -8.69 -20.47 -20.42
CA PRO A 14 -8.66 -21.44 -19.34
C PRO A 14 -9.46 -22.69 -19.67
N GLU A 15 -8.83 -23.84 -19.49
CA GLU A 15 -9.44 -25.14 -19.72
C GLU A 15 -9.90 -25.73 -18.40
N VAL A 16 -11.18 -26.06 -18.31
CA VAL A 16 -11.70 -26.93 -17.25
C VAL A 16 -11.20 -28.34 -17.56
N ALA A 17 -10.21 -28.82 -16.80
CA ALA A 17 -9.71 -30.17 -16.92
C ALA A 17 -10.69 -31.15 -16.25
N ARG A 18 -10.69 -32.42 -16.68
CA ARG A 18 -11.45 -33.49 -16.02
C ARG A 18 -11.04 -33.57 -14.54
N GLY A 19 -12.02 -33.73 -13.63
CA GLY A 19 -11.76 -33.97 -12.21
C GLY A 19 -11.74 -32.74 -11.29
N GLY A 20 -12.39 -31.63 -11.66
CA GLY A 20 -12.54 -30.48 -10.76
C GLY A 20 -11.28 -29.60 -10.66
N THR A 21 -10.46 -29.57 -11.71
CA THR A 21 -9.28 -28.69 -11.83
C THR A 21 -9.52 -27.66 -12.93
N VAL A 22 -9.16 -26.40 -12.65
CA VAL A 22 -9.18 -25.30 -13.62
C VAL A 22 -7.74 -24.99 -14.05
N ALA A 23 -7.44 -25.18 -15.34
CA ALA A 23 -6.17 -24.85 -15.93
C ALA A 23 -6.21 -23.43 -16.52
N VAL A 24 -5.25 -22.58 -16.15
CA VAL A 24 -5.10 -21.20 -16.62
C VAL A 24 -3.70 -21.03 -17.17
N ALA A 25 -3.59 -20.60 -18.43
CA ALA A 25 -2.29 -20.30 -19.02
C ALA A 25 -1.67 -19.07 -18.35
N VAL A 26 -0.40 -19.19 -17.98
CA VAL A 26 0.39 -18.13 -17.34
C VAL A 26 1.74 -17.98 -18.05
N ARG A 27 2.45 -16.87 -17.81
CA ARG A 27 3.79 -16.71 -18.34
C ARG A 27 4.69 -17.78 -17.70
N GLY A 28 5.34 -18.59 -18.52
CA GLY A 28 6.25 -19.65 -18.06
C GLY A 28 5.59 -21.02 -17.84
N GLY A 29 4.27 -21.18 -18.04
CA GLY A 29 3.61 -22.48 -17.90
C GLY A 29 2.09 -22.43 -17.82
N THR A 30 1.51 -23.39 -17.12
CA THR A 30 0.06 -23.48 -16.86
C THR A 30 -0.18 -23.63 -15.36
N ALA A 31 -1.00 -22.75 -14.78
CA ALA A 31 -1.46 -22.88 -13.41
C ALA A 31 -2.71 -23.78 -13.36
N LEU A 32 -2.74 -24.71 -12.41
CA LEU A 32 -3.78 -25.69 -12.17
C LEU A 32 -4.38 -25.41 -10.80
N VAL A 33 -5.65 -24.99 -10.77
CA VAL A 33 -6.39 -24.67 -9.56
C VAL A 33 -7.33 -25.84 -9.23
N ASP A 34 -7.13 -26.47 -8.09
CA ASP A 34 -8.05 -27.48 -7.56
C ASP A 34 -9.29 -26.77 -7.01
N THR A 35 -10.48 -27.05 -7.57
CA THR A 35 -11.70 -26.34 -7.18
C THR A 35 -12.28 -26.80 -5.85
N ALA A 36 -11.89 -27.97 -5.33
CA ALA A 36 -12.34 -28.44 -4.02
C ALA A 36 -11.54 -27.80 -2.88
N THR A 37 -10.27 -27.47 -3.11
CA THR A 37 -9.32 -27.07 -2.06
C THR A 37 -8.70 -25.70 -2.24
N LEU A 38 -8.82 -25.07 -3.42
CA LEU A 38 -8.06 -23.90 -3.86
C LEU A 38 -6.53 -24.11 -3.92
N ALA A 39 -6.03 -25.35 -3.83
CA ALA A 39 -4.62 -25.60 -4.07
C ALA A 39 -4.24 -25.18 -5.50
N VAL A 40 -3.08 -24.53 -5.65
CA VAL A 40 -2.58 -24.09 -6.95
C VAL A 40 -1.24 -24.74 -7.22
N ARG A 41 -1.14 -25.46 -8.33
CA ARG A 41 0.12 -25.97 -8.88
C ARG A 41 0.42 -25.28 -10.20
N ALA A 42 1.68 -25.18 -10.59
CA ALA A 42 2.07 -24.80 -11.93
C ALA A 42 2.87 -25.90 -12.60
N ARG A 43 2.51 -26.22 -13.84
CA ARG A 43 3.35 -26.97 -14.76
C ARG A 43 4.15 -25.99 -15.59
N THR A 44 5.45 -25.90 -15.33
CA THR A 44 6.33 -25.00 -16.08
C THR A 44 6.56 -25.52 -17.50
N ARG A 45 6.99 -24.65 -18.42
CA ARG A 45 7.37 -25.06 -19.79
C ARG A 45 8.49 -26.10 -19.83
N GLY A 46 9.35 -26.12 -18.80
CA GLY A 46 10.38 -27.14 -18.63
C GLY A 46 9.87 -28.49 -18.11
N GLY A 47 8.55 -28.68 -18.02
CA GLY A 47 7.93 -29.94 -17.57
C GLY A 47 7.96 -30.15 -16.06
N HIS A 48 8.29 -29.11 -15.28
CA HIS A 48 8.35 -29.23 -13.83
C HIS A 48 7.05 -28.82 -13.15
N ASP A 49 6.57 -29.64 -12.22
CA ASP A 49 5.44 -29.28 -11.36
C ASP A 49 5.93 -28.53 -10.11
N ARG A 50 5.23 -27.44 -9.77
CA ARG A 50 5.54 -26.57 -8.63
C ARG A 50 4.27 -26.27 -7.84
N LEU A 51 4.34 -26.33 -6.52
CA LEU A 51 3.25 -25.88 -5.66
C LEU A 51 3.36 -24.36 -5.50
N LEU A 52 2.32 -23.64 -5.92
CA LEU A 52 2.22 -22.18 -5.75
C LEU A 52 1.41 -21.86 -4.48
N SER A 53 0.33 -22.58 -4.24
CA SER A 53 -0.41 -22.50 -2.98
C SER A 53 -0.83 -23.90 -2.56
N ALA A 54 -0.65 -24.23 -1.29
CA ALA A 54 -1.33 -25.36 -0.69
C ALA A 54 -2.85 -25.11 -0.63
N ALA A 55 -3.60 -26.14 -0.22
CA ALA A 55 -5.03 -26.04 0.03
C ALA A 55 -5.34 -24.89 1.00
N ALA A 56 -6.48 -24.22 0.80
CA ALA A 56 -6.95 -23.18 1.70
C ALA A 56 -7.03 -23.71 3.14
N ALA A 57 -6.59 -22.90 4.11
CA ALA A 57 -6.70 -23.24 5.52
C ALA A 57 -8.12 -23.00 6.08
N THR A 58 -9.05 -22.53 5.24
CA THR A 58 -10.48 -22.43 5.53
C THR A 58 -11.22 -23.63 4.93
N PRO A 59 -12.04 -24.37 5.70
CA PRO A 59 -12.88 -25.43 5.14
C PRO A 59 -13.91 -24.83 4.17
N LEU A 60 -13.83 -25.17 2.88
CA LEU A 60 -14.62 -24.55 1.82
C LEU A 60 -16.01 -25.19 1.64
N GLY A 61 -16.16 -26.46 2.03
CA GLY A 61 -17.33 -27.28 1.70
C GLY A 61 -17.30 -27.76 0.25
N LYS A 62 -18.39 -28.39 -0.21
CA LYS A 62 -18.48 -28.91 -1.59
C LYS A 62 -18.54 -27.75 -2.59
N PRO A 63 -17.65 -27.69 -3.61
CA PRO A 63 -17.73 -26.68 -4.65
C PRO A 63 -18.99 -26.88 -5.52
N GLY A 64 -19.54 -25.76 -5.99
CA GLY A 64 -20.57 -25.74 -7.02
C GLY A 64 -20.01 -26.12 -8.41
N PRO A 65 -20.88 -26.25 -9.43
CA PRO A 65 -20.46 -26.58 -10.78
C PRO A 65 -19.55 -25.50 -11.37
N VAL A 66 -18.49 -25.94 -12.05
CA VAL A 66 -17.57 -25.06 -12.78
C VAL A 66 -18.19 -24.65 -14.11
N ARG A 67 -18.27 -23.35 -14.36
CA ARG A 67 -18.84 -22.78 -15.59
C ARG A 67 -17.81 -21.90 -16.30
N ARG A 68 -17.73 -22.03 -17.63
CA ARG A 68 -16.96 -21.11 -18.46
C ARG A 68 -17.83 -19.90 -18.80
N GLY A 69 -17.27 -18.70 -18.68
CA GLY A 69 -17.87 -17.44 -19.09
C GLY A 69 -17.13 -16.83 -20.29
N ALA A 70 -17.62 -15.68 -20.76
CA ALA A 70 -16.98 -14.92 -21.84
C ALA A 70 -15.54 -14.51 -21.48
N GLY A 71 -14.68 -14.37 -22.49
CA GLY A 71 -13.31 -13.87 -22.31
C GLY A 71 -12.36 -14.83 -21.59
N GLY A 72 -12.66 -16.13 -21.55
CA GLY A 72 -11.84 -17.12 -20.85
C GLY A 72 -11.96 -17.03 -19.33
N LEU A 73 -13.08 -16.52 -18.83
CA LEU A 73 -13.36 -16.52 -17.41
C LEU A 73 -13.88 -17.89 -16.97
N VAL A 74 -13.43 -18.39 -15.83
CA VAL A 74 -13.97 -19.61 -15.21
C VAL A 74 -14.55 -19.27 -13.85
N ARG A 75 -15.77 -19.74 -13.58
CA ARG A 75 -16.51 -19.41 -12.36
C ARG A 75 -16.99 -20.67 -11.66
N TRP A 76 -16.96 -20.65 -10.34
CA TRP A 76 -17.64 -21.62 -9.47
C TRP A 76 -17.98 -20.92 -8.14
N SER A 77 -18.56 -21.65 -7.20
CA SER A 77 -18.91 -21.10 -5.89
C SER A 77 -18.66 -22.11 -4.77
N TYR A 78 -18.61 -21.61 -3.54
CA TYR A 78 -18.65 -22.38 -2.30
C TYR A 78 -19.93 -22.02 -1.54
N PRO A 79 -21.06 -22.71 -1.80
CA PRO A 79 -22.37 -22.36 -1.23
C PRO A 79 -22.37 -22.34 0.30
N ALA A 80 -21.70 -23.32 0.93
CA ALA A 80 -21.58 -23.42 2.39
C ALA A 80 -20.89 -22.21 3.03
N ARG A 81 -20.10 -21.44 2.26
CA ARG A 81 -19.46 -20.20 2.70
C ARG A 81 -20.13 -18.94 2.18
N GLY A 82 -20.95 -19.06 1.13
CA GLY A 82 -21.49 -17.89 0.45
C GLY A 82 -20.44 -17.16 -0.39
N LEU A 83 -19.45 -17.88 -0.92
CA LEU A 83 -18.37 -17.32 -1.74
C LEU A 83 -18.57 -17.68 -3.20
N ASP A 84 -18.38 -16.71 -4.08
CA ASP A 84 -18.27 -16.90 -5.53
C ASP A 84 -16.81 -16.70 -5.94
N VAL A 85 -16.32 -17.55 -6.84
CA VAL A 85 -14.93 -17.53 -7.29
C VAL A 85 -14.88 -17.36 -8.80
N THR A 86 -13.92 -16.56 -9.23
CA THR A 86 -13.62 -16.31 -10.62
C THR A 86 -12.12 -16.48 -10.85
N ALA A 87 -11.75 -17.34 -11.79
CA ALA A 87 -10.37 -17.54 -12.24
C ALA A 87 -10.20 -17.09 -13.69
N ARG A 88 -9.09 -16.41 -13.98
CA ARG A 88 -8.71 -16.01 -15.34
C ARG A 88 -7.20 -15.85 -15.49
N ALA A 89 -6.74 -15.85 -16.74
CA ALA A 89 -5.43 -15.32 -17.08
C ALA A 89 -5.46 -13.79 -17.05
N ASP A 90 -4.38 -13.18 -16.56
CA ASP A 90 -4.23 -11.73 -16.47
C ASP A 90 -2.80 -11.31 -16.79
N HIS A 91 -2.54 -10.92 -18.04
CA HIS A 91 -1.20 -10.48 -18.50
C HIS A 91 -0.07 -11.48 -18.15
N GLY A 92 -0.39 -12.78 -18.20
CA GLY A 92 0.55 -13.85 -17.84
C GLY A 92 0.53 -14.25 -16.36
N ARG A 93 -0.39 -13.73 -15.55
CA ARG A 93 -0.66 -14.16 -14.17
C ARG A 93 -1.91 -15.03 -14.10
N LEU A 94 -2.00 -15.87 -13.08
CA LEU A 94 -3.27 -16.42 -12.63
C LEU A 94 -3.94 -15.39 -11.73
N SER A 95 -5.15 -14.95 -12.05
CA SER A 95 -5.96 -14.08 -11.18
C SER A 95 -7.13 -14.89 -10.61
N LEU A 96 -7.25 -14.91 -9.29
CA LEU A 96 -8.38 -15.47 -8.57
C LEU A 96 -9.09 -14.36 -7.79
N SER A 97 -10.37 -14.15 -8.11
CA SER A 97 -11.23 -13.16 -7.46
C SER A 97 -12.37 -13.85 -6.73
N PHE A 98 -12.62 -13.42 -5.50
CA PHE A 98 -13.64 -13.92 -4.61
C PHE A 98 -14.64 -12.80 -4.30
N GLY A 99 -15.93 -13.11 -4.36
CA GLY A 99 -17.01 -12.24 -3.87
C GLY A 99 -17.78 -12.96 -2.77
N ALA A 100 -18.03 -12.28 -1.66
CA ALA A 100 -18.81 -12.84 -0.55
C ALA A 100 -20.23 -12.29 -0.53
N ARG A 101 -21.21 -13.18 -0.38
CA ARG A 101 -22.64 -12.83 -0.22
C ARG A 101 -23.04 -12.52 1.22
N ARG A 102 -22.14 -12.80 2.16
CA ARG A 102 -22.31 -12.58 3.61
C ARG A 102 -20.94 -12.39 4.25
N ASP A 103 -20.92 -11.78 5.43
CA ASP A 103 -19.69 -11.63 6.20
C ASP A 103 -19.05 -13.00 6.48
N THR A 104 -17.78 -13.15 6.12
CA THR A 104 -17.02 -14.39 6.26
C THR A 104 -15.51 -14.13 6.17
N SER A 105 -14.69 -15.18 6.25
CA SER A 105 -13.24 -15.07 6.05
C SER A 105 -12.67 -16.21 5.22
N LEU A 106 -11.58 -15.93 4.51
CA LEU A 106 -10.85 -16.90 3.71
C LEU A 106 -9.36 -16.84 4.06
N ARG A 107 -8.77 -17.98 4.46
CA ARG A 107 -7.33 -18.15 4.64
C ARG A 107 -6.72 -18.82 3.42
N TRP A 108 -6.36 -18.00 2.44
CA TRP A 108 -5.74 -18.40 1.18
C TRP A 108 -5.13 -17.17 0.47
N PRO A 109 -3.96 -17.31 -0.21
CA PRO A 109 -3.20 -18.53 -0.43
C PRO A 109 -2.33 -18.95 0.77
N VAL A 110 -1.93 -20.21 0.77
CA VAL A 110 -1.03 -20.82 1.76
C VAL A 110 0.29 -21.14 1.08
N THR A 111 1.33 -20.39 1.43
CA THR A 111 2.61 -20.33 0.70
C THR A 111 3.78 -20.85 1.55
N GLY A 112 4.86 -21.28 0.90
CA GLY A 112 6.03 -21.86 1.57
C GLY A 112 5.87 -23.32 2.02
N VAL A 113 4.75 -23.97 1.72
CA VAL A 113 4.54 -25.39 2.04
C VAL A 113 5.44 -26.26 1.16
N GLY A 114 6.26 -27.10 1.80
CA GLY A 114 7.22 -27.96 1.09
C GLY A 114 8.42 -27.21 0.50
N ALA A 115 8.59 -25.92 0.81
CA ALA A 115 9.75 -25.16 0.37
C ALA A 115 11.05 -25.78 0.95
N PRO A 116 12.14 -25.85 0.15
CA PRO A 116 13.43 -26.32 0.63
C PRO A 116 13.98 -25.37 1.70
N ARG A 117 14.94 -25.83 2.52
CA ARG A 117 15.58 -24.99 3.55
C ARG A 117 16.31 -23.78 2.97
N SER A 118 16.73 -23.86 1.70
CA SER A 118 17.38 -22.78 0.96
C SER A 118 16.41 -21.78 0.33
N ALA A 119 15.11 -21.89 0.57
CA ALA A 119 14.14 -20.93 0.07
C ALA A 119 14.18 -19.61 0.86
N SER A 120 13.73 -18.54 0.22
CA SER A 120 13.50 -17.25 0.86
C SER A 120 12.03 -16.84 0.79
N LEU A 121 11.55 -16.17 1.83
CA LEU A 121 10.32 -15.40 1.86
C LEU A 121 10.67 -13.95 1.50
N GLN A 122 10.02 -13.41 0.47
CA GLN A 122 10.22 -12.05 -0.01
C GLN A 122 9.08 -11.18 0.52
N LEU A 123 9.41 -10.20 1.36
CA LEU A 123 8.42 -9.41 2.11
C LEU A 123 8.72 -7.91 1.99
N PRO A 124 7.82 -7.08 1.44
CA PRO A 124 8.00 -5.64 1.34
C PRO A 124 7.71 -4.95 2.69
N ARG A 125 8.50 -5.28 3.71
CA ARG A 125 8.48 -4.60 5.01
C ARG A 125 9.61 -3.55 5.01
N GLY A 126 9.27 -2.28 5.24
CA GLY A 126 10.18 -1.16 4.98
C GLY A 126 10.61 -1.14 3.51
N GLU A 127 11.91 -1.01 3.27
CA GLU A 127 12.51 -1.07 1.91
C GLU A 127 12.45 -2.47 1.26
N GLY A 128 12.13 -3.51 2.04
CA GLY A 128 11.98 -4.89 1.58
C GLY A 128 13.03 -5.85 2.14
N LEU A 129 12.60 -7.11 2.35
CA LEU A 129 13.41 -8.17 2.96
C LEU A 129 13.33 -9.45 2.11
N ASP A 130 14.49 -10.08 1.87
CA ASP A 130 14.60 -11.47 1.39
C ASP A 130 15.06 -12.34 2.56
N ILE A 131 14.14 -13.14 3.11
CA ILE A 131 14.30 -13.80 4.40
C ILE A 131 14.51 -15.30 4.19
N PRO A 132 15.70 -15.86 4.50
CA PRO A 132 15.91 -17.29 4.44
C PRO A 132 14.95 -18.01 5.40
N VAL A 133 14.18 -18.97 4.89
CA VAL A 133 12.98 -19.44 5.59
C VAL A 133 13.28 -20.31 6.79
N ALA A 134 14.50 -20.82 6.89
CA ALA A 134 14.98 -21.66 7.99
C ALA A 134 15.94 -20.93 8.94
N ASP A 135 16.09 -19.61 8.81
CA ASP A 135 17.00 -18.82 9.64
C ASP A 135 16.46 -18.69 11.08
N PRO A 136 17.23 -19.08 12.12
CA PRO A 136 16.80 -19.01 13.51
C PRO A 136 16.43 -17.60 13.99
N PHE A 137 17.07 -16.54 13.49
CA PHE A 137 16.76 -15.16 13.88
C PHE A 137 15.30 -14.81 13.57
N TRP A 138 14.82 -15.22 12.38
CA TRP A 138 13.46 -14.96 11.91
C TRP A 138 12.43 -15.99 12.40
N VAL A 139 12.86 -17.22 12.71
CA VAL A 139 11.98 -18.31 13.15
C VAL A 139 11.75 -18.28 14.67
N THR A 140 12.79 -18.10 15.49
CA THR A 140 12.67 -18.14 16.97
C THR A 140 13.31 -16.95 17.69
N GLY A 141 14.27 -16.25 17.08
CA GLY A 141 15.10 -15.22 17.69
C GLY A 141 14.47 -13.83 17.83
N GLY A 142 15.31 -12.79 17.97
CA GLY A 142 14.87 -11.41 18.25
C GLY A 142 14.06 -10.75 17.13
N GLY A 143 14.26 -11.18 15.88
CA GLY A 143 13.48 -10.70 14.72
C GLY A 143 12.25 -11.54 14.40
N ARG A 144 11.84 -12.44 15.31
CA ARG A 144 10.84 -13.49 15.07
C ARG A 144 9.61 -12.96 14.33
N LEU A 145 9.40 -13.51 13.14
CA LEU A 145 8.18 -13.34 12.35
C LEU A 145 7.21 -14.50 12.55
N ALA A 146 7.69 -15.67 13.00
CA ALA A 146 6.79 -16.77 13.30
C ALA A 146 5.83 -16.40 14.45
N GLY A 147 4.54 -16.57 14.20
CA GLY A 147 3.46 -16.21 15.12
C GLY A 147 2.92 -14.78 14.94
N THR A 148 3.45 -14.00 14.00
CA THR A 148 2.89 -12.67 13.68
C THR A 148 1.78 -12.76 12.63
N ASP A 149 0.87 -11.80 12.67
CA ASP A 149 -0.12 -11.55 11.64
C ASP A 149 0.06 -10.11 11.16
N LEU A 150 0.49 -9.93 9.91
CA LEU A 150 0.84 -8.63 9.35
C LEU A 150 -0.36 -8.05 8.59
N ASP A 151 -0.81 -6.84 8.90
CA ASP A 151 -1.78 -6.11 8.06
C ASP A 151 -1.10 -5.76 6.73
N VAL A 152 -1.60 -6.28 5.60
CA VAL A 152 -0.99 -6.04 4.29
C VAL A 152 -1.00 -4.55 3.93
N GLY A 153 -1.94 -3.77 4.48
CA GLY A 153 -2.02 -2.33 4.21
C GLY A 153 -1.33 -1.43 5.24
N GLY A 154 -0.98 -1.97 6.42
CA GLY A 154 -0.37 -1.22 7.51
C GLY A 154 1.08 -1.60 7.81
N ASP A 155 1.43 -2.89 7.68
CA ASP A 155 2.74 -3.42 8.02
C ASP A 155 3.64 -3.67 6.78
N LEU A 156 3.06 -3.66 5.58
CA LEU A 156 3.76 -3.83 4.31
C LEU A 156 3.68 -2.55 3.46
N THR A 157 4.78 -2.19 2.81
CA THR A 157 4.88 -1.00 1.96
C THR A 157 4.28 -1.22 0.56
N LEU A 158 4.07 -2.48 0.18
CA LEU A 158 3.45 -2.89 -1.09
C LEU A 158 2.47 -4.05 -0.84
N PRO A 159 1.35 -4.13 -1.57
CA PRO A 159 0.33 -5.16 -1.36
C PRO A 159 0.72 -6.49 -2.04
N LEU A 160 1.90 -7.02 -1.68
CA LEU A 160 2.50 -8.19 -2.29
C LEU A 160 3.38 -8.96 -1.31
N TRP A 161 3.68 -10.21 -1.65
CA TRP A 161 4.77 -10.99 -1.08
C TRP A 161 5.26 -12.00 -2.11
N GLY A 162 6.33 -12.72 -1.81
CA GLY A 162 6.88 -13.71 -2.72
C GLY A 162 7.63 -14.82 -2.02
N TRP A 163 7.97 -15.83 -2.81
CA TRP A 163 8.81 -16.94 -2.39
C TRP A 163 9.80 -17.25 -3.50
N SER A 164 11.03 -17.55 -3.13
CA SER A 164 12.07 -17.99 -4.07
C SER A 164 12.80 -19.22 -3.57
N ALA A 165 13.28 -20.05 -4.50
CA ALA A 165 14.15 -21.20 -4.23
C ALA A 165 15.04 -21.45 -5.45
N GLY A 166 16.33 -21.11 -5.35
CA GLY A 166 17.27 -21.22 -6.46
C GLY A 166 16.88 -20.31 -7.62
N ARG A 167 16.58 -20.89 -8.79
CA ARG A 167 16.19 -20.14 -10.01
C ARG A 167 14.68 -19.93 -10.16
N TYR A 168 13.90 -20.35 -9.18
CA TYR A 168 12.44 -20.30 -9.23
C TYR A 168 11.90 -19.36 -8.17
N GLY A 169 10.81 -18.66 -8.51
CA GLY A 169 10.02 -17.96 -7.52
C GLY A 169 8.56 -17.82 -7.91
N VAL A 170 7.78 -17.28 -6.98
CA VAL A 170 6.37 -16.99 -7.14
C VAL A 170 6.08 -15.65 -6.47
N SER A 171 5.46 -14.74 -7.21
CA SER A 171 4.90 -13.51 -6.68
C SER A 171 3.41 -13.69 -6.39
N TYR A 172 2.96 -13.11 -5.28
CA TYR A 172 1.57 -12.98 -4.89
C TYR A 172 1.31 -11.50 -4.68
N LEU A 173 0.28 -10.97 -5.34
CA LEU A 173 -0.12 -9.57 -5.15
C LEU A 173 -1.63 -9.49 -4.98
N THR A 174 -2.07 -8.51 -4.18
CA THR A 174 -3.47 -8.17 -4.00
C THR A 174 -3.71 -6.76 -4.55
N PRO A 175 -4.63 -6.57 -5.51
CA PRO A 175 -4.92 -5.24 -6.07
C PRO A 175 -5.36 -4.20 -5.02
N THR A 176 -5.92 -4.70 -3.92
CA THR A 176 -6.19 -3.95 -2.70
C THR A 176 -5.67 -4.78 -1.54
N ASP A 177 -5.06 -4.12 -0.57
CA ASP A 177 -4.57 -4.59 0.72
C ASP A 177 -5.67 -4.59 1.81
N LEU A 178 -6.70 -3.76 1.65
CA LEU A 178 -7.76 -3.59 2.65
C LEU A 178 -8.47 -4.90 2.99
N GLY A 179 -8.54 -5.20 4.29
CA GLY A 179 -9.17 -6.41 4.81
C GLY A 179 -8.32 -7.67 4.68
N THR A 180 -7.06 -7.55 4.26
CA THR A 180 -6.13 -8.67 4.11
C THR A 180 -4.99 -8.59 5.12
N SER A 181 -4.70 -9.72 5.76
CA SER A 181 -3.53 -9.91 6.61
C SER A 181 -2.69 -11.11 6.14
N LEU A 182 -1.44 -11.20 6.59
CA LEU A 182 -0.50 -12.25 6.26
C LEU A 182 0.03 -12.91 7.55
N ALA A 183 -0.52 -14.07 7.89
CA ALA A 183 -0.09 -14.85 9.04
C ALA A 183 1.19 -15.63 8.73
N LEU A 184 2.24 -15.39 9.52
CA LEU A 184 3.53 -16.05 9.41
C LEU A 184 3.66 -17.13 10.49
N THR A 185 3.99 -18.35 10.08
CA THR A 185 4.12 -19.52 10.98
C THR A 185 5.42 -20.26 10.73
N ALA A 186 5.90 -21.02 11.71
CA ALA A 186 7.10 -21.84 11.60
C ALA A 186 6.78 -23.34 11.64
N ALA A 187 6.39 -23.91 10.51
CA ALA A 187 6.06 -25.33 10.43
C ALA A 187 7.28 -26.17 10.02
N GLY A 188 7.77 -27.00 10.94
CA GLY A 188 8.98 -27.81 10.75
C GLY A 188 10.25 -26.95 10.70
N GLY A 189 10.32 -25.91 11.53
CA GLY A 189 11.45 -24.98 11.60
C GLY A 189 11.65 -24.12 10.35
N ARG A 190 10.59 -23.93 9.54
CA ARG A 190 10.60 -23.09 8.34
C ARG A 190 9.41 -22.16 8.34
N LEU A 191 9.64 -20.90 7.99
CA LEU A 191 8.60 -19.93 7.77
C LEU A 191 7.61 -20.42 6.70
N ARG A 192 6.35 -20.01 6.85
CA ARG A 192 5.25 -20.16 5.89
C ARG A 192 4.34 -18.95 6.04
N ALA A 193 3.75 -18.50 4.94
CA ALA A 193 2.84 -17.37 4.95
C ALA A 193 1.45 -17.80 4.49
N THR A 194 0.43 -17.46 5.26
CA THR A 194 -0.98 -17.68 4.91
C THR A 194 -1.70 -16.35 4.89
N ALA A 195 -2.17 -15.93 3.71
CA ALA A 195 -2.99 -14.74 3.64
C ALA A 195 -4.39 -15.04 4.21
N ARG A 196 -4.95 -14.08 4.94
CA ARG A 196 -6.32 -14.08 5.41
C ARG A 196 -7.01 -12.86 4.84
N HIS A 197 -8.23 -13.02 4.33
CA HIS A 197 -9.09 -11.90 4.00
C HIS A 197 -10.40 -12.00 4.78
N ASP A 198 -10.80 -10.89 5.40
CA ASP A 198 -12.07 -10.74 6.10
C ASP A 198 -13.06 -9.98 5.22
N PHE A 199 -14.08 -10.69 4.75
CA PHE A 199 -15.16 -10.13 3.96
C PHE A 199 -16.17 -9.48 4.89
N ARG A 200 -16.20 -8.14 4.92
CA ARG A 200 -17.09 -7.36 5.77
C ARG A 200 -17.81 -6.34 4.92
N ARG A 201 -19.14 -6.48 4.82
CA ARG A 201 -19.95 -5.51 4.05
C ARG A 201 -19.82 -4.10 4.63
N ALA A 202 -19.78 -3.98 5.95
CA ALA A 202 -19.68 -2.70 6.65
C ALA A 202 -18.35 -1.96 6.39
N ASP A 203 -17.30 -2.67 5.98
CA ASP A 203 -15.97 -2.10 5.74
C ASP A 203 -15.62 -2.01 4.25
N GLY A 204 -16.54 -2.41 3.37
CA GLY A 204 -16.32 -2.40 1.91
C GLY A 204 -15.37 -3.50 1.42
N THR A 205 -15.07 -4.51 2.24
CA THR A 205 -14.15 -5.62 1.90
C THR A 205 -14.89 -6.84 1.36
N GLY A 206 -16.03 -6.67 0.69
CA GLY A 206 -16.83 -7.78 0.14
C GLY A 206 -16.19 -8.56 -1.01
N ALA A 207 -15.01 -8.13 -1.48
CA ALA A 207 -14.27 -8.76 -2.56
C ALA A 207 -12.78 -8.89 -2.24
N TYR A 208 -12.18 -9.99 -2.69
CA TYR A 208 -10.77 -10.30 -2.52
C TYR A 208 -10.19 -10.79 -3.83
N THR A 209 -9.07 -10.25 -4.28
CA THR A 209 -8.37 -10.74 -5.48
C THR A 209 -6.91 -10.98 -5.14
N VAL A 210 -6.40 -12.12 -5.59
CA VAL A 210 -4.98 -12.44 -5.55
C VAL A 210 -4.55 -12.81 -6.95
N THR A 211 -3.42 -12.26 -7.40
CA THR A 211 -2.76 -12.74 -8.61
C THR A 211 -1.46 -13.45 -8.28
N LEU A 212 -1.18 -14.53 -8.99
CA LEU A 212 0.00 -15.37 -8.84
C LEU A 212 0.80 -15.34 -10.14
N ALA A 213 2.08 -15.01 -10.05
CA ALA A 213 3.00 -15.00 -11.18
C ALA A 213 4.20 -15.91 -10.91
N LEU A 214 4.59 -16.72 -11.89
CA LEU A 214 5.88 -17.42 -11.85
C LEU A 214 7.00 -16.39 -12.07
N THR A 215 8.00 -16.40 -11.21
CA THR A 215 9.17 -15.51 -11.29
C THR A 215 10.47 -16.29 -11.40
N ASP A 216 11.55 -15.59 -11.71
CA ASP A 216 12.89 -16.08 -11.42
C ASP A 216 13.17 -15.90 -9.92
N GLY A 217 14.10 -16.68 -9.36
CA GLY A 217 14.41 -16.65 -7.92
C GLY A 217 15.07 -15.36 -7.41
N ASN A 218 14.97 -14.26 -8.18
CA ASN A 218 15.52 -12.96 -7.83
C ASN A 218 14.75 -12.39 -6.61
N PRO A 219 15.45 -11.90 -5.56
CA PRO A 219 14.87 -11.23 -4.39
C PRO A 219 13.81 -10.16 -4.70
N VAL A 220 13.97 -9.42 -5.79
CA VAL A 220 13.07 -8.30 -6.15
C VAL A 220 12.00 -8.66 -7.17
N ALA A 221 11.90 -9.94 -7.56
CA ALA A 221 10.97 -10.34 -8.62
C ALA A 221 9.49 -10.03 -8.31
N PRO A 222 8.99 -10.16 -7.06
CA PRO A 222 7.63 -9.75 -6.74
C PRO A 222 7.38 -8.24 -6.92
N ALA A 223 8.36 -7.40 -6.57
CA ALA A 223 8.26 -5.95 -6.78
C ALA A 223 8.28 -5.60 -8.27
N ALA A 224 9.11 -6.30 -9.07
CA ALA A 224 9.10 -6.16 -10.52
C ALA A 224 7.75 -6.58 -11.14
N ASP A 225 7.14 -7.64 -10.62
CA ASP A 225 5.80 -8.08 -11.05
C ASP A 225 4.72 -7.05 -10.72
N TYR A 226 4.72 -6.50 -9.49
CA TYR A 226 3.77 -5.45 -9.11
C TYR A 226 3.97 -4.15 -9.93
N ARG A 227 5.21 -3.78 -10.22
CA ARG A 227 5.49 -2.67 -11.15
C ARG A 227 4.90 -2.91 -12.53
N ALA A 228 5.03 -4.13 -13.07
CA ALA A 228 4.42 -4.50 -14.35
C ALA A 228 2.88 -4.47 -14.25
N TYR A 229 2.30 -4.98 -13.16
CA TYR A 229 0.86 -4.95 -12.89
C TYR A 229 0.30 -3.52 -12.95
N LEU A 230 0.99 -2.55 -12.32
CA LEU A 230 0.61 -1.14 -12.37
C LEU A 230 0.77 -0.54 -13.78
N ALA A 231 1.85 -0.88 -14.49
CA ALA A 231 2.10 -0.38 -15.85
C ALA A 231 1.04 -0.85 -16.85
N GLU A 232 0.68 -2.13 -16.80
CA GLU A 232 -0.39 -2.75 -17.63
C GLU A 232 -1.75 -2.08 -17.45
N ARG A 233 -1.95 -1.35 -16.34
CA ARG A 233 -3.19 -0.65 -15.99
C ARG A 233 -3.10 0.87 -16.09
N GLY A 234 -1.98 1.40 -16.59
CA GLY A 234 -1.75 2.85 -16.63
C GLY A 234 -1.70 3.52 -15.24
N GLN A 235 -1.45 2.74 -14.19
CA GLN A 235 -1.37 3.21 -12.81
C GLN A 235 0.06 3.52 -12.36
N LEU A 236 1.06 3.11 -13.14
CA LEU A 236 2.46 3.41 -12.86
C LEU A 236 2.78 4.87 -13.22
N GLY A 237 2.75 5.75 -12.22
CA GLY A 237 3.19 7.14 -12.39
C GLY A 237 4.70 7.27 -12.59
N SER A 238 5.16 8.43 -13.08
CA SER A 238 6.59 8.71 -13.28
C SER A 238 7.01 10.07 -12.70
N LEU A 239 8.26 10.18 -12.25
CA LEU A 239 8.85 11.46 -11.86
C LEU A 239 8.89 12.44 -13.04
N ARG A 240 9.10 11.97 -14.28
CA ARG A 240 9.09 12.80 -15.48
C ARG A 240 7.75 13.52 -15.66
N GLU A 241 6.64 12.81 -15.48
CA GLU A 241 5.31 13.41 -15.53
C GLU A 241 5.08 14.38 -14.36
N LYS A 242 5.46 13.99 -13.15
CA LYS A 242 5.39 14.88 -11.98
C LYS A 242 6.18 16.18 -12.21
N PHE A 243 7.36 16.12 -12.84
CA PHE A 243 8.15 17.30 -13.21
C PHE A 243 7.54 18.16 -14.32
N ARG A 244 6.70 17.58 -15.19
CA ARG A 244 5.92 18.38 -16.16
C ARG A 244 4.82 19.15 -15.45
N ARG A 245 4.14 18.54 -14.47
CA ARG A 245 3.07 19.17 -13.69
C ARG A 245 3.61 20.20 -12.68
N THR A 246 4.72 19.89 -12.02
CA THR A 246 5.36 20.73 -11.01
C THR A 246 6.87 20.84 -11.30
N PRO A 247 7.31 21.77 -12.18
CA PRO A 247 8.72 21.89 -12.59
C PRO A 247 9.72 22.07 -11.45
N ALA A 248 9.30 22.74 -10.36
CA ALA A 248 10.13 22.95 -9.17
C ALA A 248 10.61 21.63 -8.53
N ALA A 249 9.85 20.54 -8.66
CA ALA A 249 10.22 19.23 -8.12
C ALA A 249 11.51 18.66 -8.73
N ARG A 250 11.97 19.15 -9.90
CA ARG A 250 13.28 18.77 -10.47
C ARG A 250 14.45 19.12 -9.55
N LYS A 251 14.30 20.12 -8.69
CA LYS A 251 15.32 20.52 -7.71
C LYS A 251 15.64 19.40 -6.72
N LEU A 252 14.77 18.40 -6.54
CA LEU A 252 15.03 17.24 -5.69
C LEU A 252 16.15 16.32 -6.22
N LEU A 253 16.48 16.39 -7.52
CA LEU A 253 17.50 15.52 -8.11
C LEU A 253 18.90 15.88 -7.57
N GLY A 254 19.44 15.00 -6.73
CA GLY A 254 20.72 15.18 -6.05
C GLY A 254 20.67 16.21 -4.91
N ALA A 255 19.48 16.55 -4.41
CA ALA A 255 19.34 17.42 -3.24
C ALA A 255 19.58 16.65 -1.94
N PHE A 256 20.30 17.26 -1.00
CA PHE A 256 20.26 16.82 0.40
C PHE A 256 18.91 17.16 1.03
N HIS A 257 18.46 16.37 2.01
CA HIS A 257 17.25 16.66 2.76
C HIS A 257 17.63 17.04 4.18
N ALA A 258 17.17 18.21 4.64
CA ALA A 258 17.42 18.68 5.98
C ALA A 258 16.14 19.26 6.59
N TYR A 259 15.88 18.89 7.84
CA TYR A 259 14.94 19.60 8.70
C TYR A 259 15.72 20.59 9.56
N VAL A 260 15.26 21.84 9.60
CA VAL A 260 15.96 22.91 10.32
C VAL A 260 15.11 23.60 11.36
N TRP A 261 15.77 23.95 12.45
CA TRP A 261 15.27 24.74 13.56
C TRP A 261 16.28 25.84 13.92
N GLY A 262 15.87 26.77 14.80
CA GLY A 262 16.77 27.77 15.37
C GLY A 262 17.42 28.70 14.33
N LYS A 263 18.75 28.79 14.32
CA LYS A 263 19.49 29.72 13.43
C LYS A 263 19.58 29.21 11.99
N ALA A 264 19.45 27.90 11.75
CA ALA A 264 19.56 27.31 10.43
C ALA A 264 18.38 27.66 9.51
N ARG A 265 17.19 27.91 10.07
CA ARG A 265 16.00 28.39 9.35
C ARG A 265 16.00 29.89 9.01
N THR A 266 17.10 30.61 9.21
CA THR A 266 17.19 32.05 8.90
C THR A 266 17.83 32.29 7.54
N ALA A 267 17.62 33.47 6.94
CA ALA A 267 18.28 33.84 5.68
C ALA A 267 19.82 33.80 5.78
N GLY A 268 20.37 34.15 6.94
CA GLY A 268 21.82 34.03 7.20
C GLY A 268 22.29 32.58 7.25
N GLY A 269 21.52 31.69 7.87
CA GLY A 269 21.78 30.25 7.89
C GLY A 269 21.81 29.65 6.48
N VAL A 270 20.82 29.99 5.66
CA VAL A 270 20.76 29.56 4.25
C VAL A 270 21.97 30.07 3.46
N ARG A 271 22.32 31.35 3.57
CA ARG A 271 23.50 31.91 2.88
C ARG A 271 24.79 31.22 3.30
N ARG A 272 24.92 30.85 4.58
CA ARG A 272 26.08 30.10 5.07
C ARG A 272 26.15 28.71 4.46
N LEU A 273 25.03 27.98 4.38
CA LEU A 273 24.98 26.68 3.70
C LEU A 273 25.40 26.79 2.24
N ARG A 274 24.90 27.81 1.53
CA ARG A 274 25.28 28.06 0.14
C ARG A 274 26.78 28.38 0.01
N ALA A 275 27.34 29.20 0.90
CA ALA A 275 28.77 29.54 0.92
C ALA A 275 29.67 28.33 1.19
N LEU A 276 29.15 27.28 1.85
CA LEU A 276 29.84 26.00 2.07
C LEU A 276 29.77 25.06 0.86
N GLY A 277 29.17 25.48 -0.26
CA GLY A 277 29.05 24.68 -1.48
C GLY A 277 27.83 23.76 -1.55
N VAL A 278 26.84 23.93 -0.65
CA VAL A 278 25.56 23.23 -0.78
C VAL A 278 24.75 23.91 -1.87
N ASP A 279 24.68 23.30 -3.05
CA ASP A 279 24.00 23.91 -4.21
C ASP A 279 22.59 23.36 -4.45
N ARG A 280 22.22 22.25 -3.80
CA ARG A 280 20.90 21.63 -3.88
C ARG A 280 20.47 21.06 -2.53
N MET A 281 19.29 21.44 -2.09
CA MET A 281 18.71 20.97 -0.84
C MET A 281 17.19 21.06 -0.89
N TRP A 282 16.52 20.11 -0.24
CA TRP A 282 15.18 20.28 0.27
C TRP A 282 15.28 20.64 1.76
N LEU A 283 14.69 21.78 2.12
CA LEU A 283 14.75 22.35 3.45
C LEU A 283 13.37 22.35 4.10
N GLY A 284 13.13 21.38 4.98
CA GLY A 284 11.96 21.33 5.84
C GLY A 284 12.13 22.21 7.07
N TYR A 285 11.08 22.89 7.54
CA TYR A 285 11.12 23.67 8.79
C TYR A 285 9.89 23.40 9.66
N ASP A 286 10.07 23.57 10.97
CA ASP A 286 9.02 23.34 11.97
C ASP A 286 7.87 24.38 11.87
N ALA A 287 6.65 23.95 12.20
CA ALA A 287 5.48 24.81 12.36
C ALA A 287 5.38 25.44 13.76
N GLY A 288 6.51 25.59 14.47
CA GLY A 288 6.56 26.24 15.77
C GLY A 288 6.21 27.74 15.71
N PRO A 289 6.20 28.46 16.84
CA PRO A 289 5.74 29.86 16.92
C PRO A 289 6.49 30.86 16.03
N ARG A 290 7.69 30.51 15.57
CA ARG A 290 8.54 31.36 14.72
C ARG A 290 9.06 30.54 13.53
N PRO A 291 8.18 30.07 12.63
CA PRO A 291 8.61 29.27 11.49
C PRO A 291 9.47 30.11 10.55
N MET A 292 10.05 29.49 9.53
CA MET A 292 10.88 30.18 8.54
C MET A 292 10.13 31.37 7.93
N ASP A 293 10.73 32.57 7.95
CA ASP A 293 10.08 33.79 7.44
C ASP A 293 10.25 33.94 5.91
N ALA A 294 9.57 34.93 5.32
CA ALA A 294 9.61 35.17 3.88
C ALA A 294 11.03 35.52 3.36
N ARG A 295 11.86 36.19 4.17
CA ARG A 295 13.24 36.53 3.78
C ARG A 295 14.11 35.29 3.71
N ALA A 296 13.94 34.38 4.66
CA ALA A 296 14.64 33.11 4.72
C ALA A 296 14.20 32.18 3.58
N VAL A 297 12.89 32.08 3.32
CA VAL A 297 12.35 31.32 2.18
C VAL A 297 12.87 31.87 0.85
N ALA A 298 12.86 33.19 0.66
CA ALA A 298 13.42 33.83 -0.53
C ALA A 298 14.92 33.51 -0.71
N ALA A 299 15.70 33.55 0.37
CA ALA A 299 17.11 33.16 0.34
C ALA A 299 17.29 31.69 -0.04
N ALA A 300 16.43 30.78 0.43
CA ALA A 300 16.51 29.35 0.10
C ALA A 300 16.23 29.13 -1.39
N LYS A 301 15.20 29.79 -1.93
CA LYS A 301 14.86 29.72 -3.35
C LYS A 301 15.98 30.30 -4.23
N ALA A 302 16.57 31.43 -3.82
CA ALA A 302 17.72 32.03 -4.51
C ALA A 302 18.97 31.14 -4.47
N ALA A 303 19.16 30.36 -3.40
CA ALA A 303 20.22 29.36 -3.28
C ALA A 303 19.98 28.08 -4.10
N GLY A 304 18.85 27.98 -4.82
CA GLY A 304 18.49 26.82 -5.64
C GLY A 304 17.73 25.73 -4.90
N TYR A 305 17.34 25.96 -3.64
CA TYR A 305 16.68 24.95 -2.81
C TYR A 305 15.17 24.85 -3.07
N LEU A 306 14.59 23.74 -2.61
CA LEU A 306 13.18 23.62 -2.26
C LEU A 306 13.01 23.87 -0.77
N VAL A 307 11.89 24.47 -0.38
CA VAL A 307 11.67 24.83 1.02
C VAL A 307 10.20 24.71 1.38
N GLY A 308 9.90 24.07 2.51
CA GLY A 308 8.51 23.77 2.90
C GLY A 308 8.31 23.56 4.40
N PRO A 309 7.11 23.87 4.92
CA PRO A 309 6.76 23.59 6.30
C PRO A 309 6.52 22.10 6.52
N TYR A 310 6.77 21.66 7.75
CA TYR A 310 6.15 20.46 8.31
C TYR A 310 4.72 20.78 8.75
N ASP A 311 3.77 19.93 8.39
CA ASP A 311 2.40 19.98 8.91
C ASP A 311 1.80 18.58 9.05
N THR A 312 0.71 18.47 9.81
CA THR A 312 -0.10 17.26 9.90
C THR A 312 -1.58 17.58 9.97
N PHE A 313 -2.39 16.75 9.31
CA PHE A 313 -3.86 16.77 9.40
C PHE A 313 -4.43 15.60 10.19
N ALA A 314 -3.58 14.80 10.82
CA ALA A 314 -3.97 13.53 11.42
C ALA A 314 -4.48 13.68 12.85
N ASN A 315 -4.01 14.68 13.61
CA ASN A 315 -4.22 14.75 15.05
C ASN A 315 -4.85 16.07 15.51
N GLY A 316 -5.72 16.00 16.51
CA GLY A 316 -6.30 17.14 17.20
C GLY A 316 -6.19 16.99 18.72
N GLN A 317 -5.85 18.08 19.41
CA GLN A 317 -5.69 18.12 20.87
C GLN A 317 -6.41 19.35 21.47
N ASP A 318 -6.64 19.33 22.78
CA ASP A 318 -7.08 20.50 23.53
C ASP A 318 -5.99 21.60 23.42
N PRO A 319 -6.31 22.82 22.95
CA PRO A 319 -5.33 23.89 22.79
C PRO A 319 -4.55 24.24 24.06
N LYS A 320 -5.12 24.02 25.26
CA LYS A 320 -4.46 24.32 26.54
C LYS A 320 -3.31 23.36 26.87
N GLY A 321 -3.35 22.15 26.32
CA GLY A 321 -2.37 21.09 26.60
C GLY A 321 -1.66 20.55 25.36
N ALA A 322 -1.88 21.17 24.20
CA ALA A 322 -1.32 20.71 22.94
C ALA A 322 0.21 20.80 22.93
N ASP A 323 0.87 19.72 22.53
CA ASP A 323 2.34 19.63 22.45
C ASP A 323 2.92 20.33 21.21
N SER A 324 2.11 20.52 20.18
CA SER A 324 2.48 21.17 18.92
C SER A 324 1.36 22.09 18.44
N PRO A 325 1.68 23.25 17.86
CA PRO A 325 0.70 24.09 17.17
C PRO A 325 -0.04 23.35 16.06
N THR A 326 0.58 22.32 15.46
CA THR A 326 -0.07 21.53 14.40
C THR A 326 -1.18 20.62 14.92
N SER A 327 -1.24 20.35 16.22
CA SER A 327 -2.33 19.61 16.86
C SER A 327 -3.51 20.51 17.25
N VAL A 328 -3.39 21.82 17.09
CA VAL A 328 -4.44 22.78 17.42
C VAL A 328 -5.24 23.13 16.16
N TRP A 329 -6.57 23.09 16.29
CA TRP A 329 -7.50 23.36 15.20
C TRP A 329 -8.54 24.42 15.61
N PRO A 330 -9.08 25.19 14.65
CA PRO A 330 -10.13 26.15 14.93
C PRO A 330 -11.45 25.47 15.33
N ASP A 331 -12.35 26.28 15.89
CA ASP A 331 -13.70 25.89 16.26
C ASP A 331 -13.73 24.61 17.14
N ARG A 332 -14.60 23.66 16.79
CA ARG A 332 -14.74 22.38 17.48
C ARG A 332 -14.22 21.21 16.65
N VAL A 333 -13.29 21.44 15.71
CA VAL A 333 -12.63 20.34 14.97
C VAL A 333 -12.11 19.30 15.96
N TYR A 334 -11.38 19.73 16.99
CA TYR A 334 -11.26 18.95 18.21
C TYR A 334 -12.37 19.38 19.20
N PRO A 335 -13.17 18.46 19.78
CA PRO A 335 -13.14 17.00 19.62
C PRO A 335 -14.16 16.44 18.60
N ASP A 336 -14.89 17.29 17.86
CA ASP A 336 -16.05 16.84 17.08
C ASP A 336 -15.65 15.98 15.86
N PHE A 337 -14.42 16.15 15.35
CA PHE A 337 -13.89 15.39 14.21
C PHE A 337 -13.09 14.16 14.65
N CYS A 338 -13.00 13.85 15.96
CA CYS A 338 -12.31 12.66 16.42
C CYS A 338 -12.91 11.40 15.80
N VAL A 339 -12.06 10.56 15.19
CA VAL A 339 -12.42 9.21 14.73
C VAL A 339 -12.96 8.42 15.90
N ARG A 340 -14.08 7.70 15.68
CA ARG A 340 -14.70 6.84 16.70
C ARG A 340 -14.48 5.37 16.39
N ASP A 341 -14.06 4.62 17.39
CA ASP A 341 -14.02 3.15 17.32
C ASP A 341 -15.42 2.54 17.38
N ALA A 342 -15.50 1.20 17.29
CA ALA A 342 -16.77 0.48 17.28
C ALA A 342 -17.60 0.67 18.56
N ASP A 343 -16.96 1.04 19.67
CA ASP A 343 -17.61 1.32 20.96
C ASP A 343 -17.97 2.82 21.11
N GLY A 344 -17.70 3.64 20.09
CA GLY A 344 -17.94 5.08 20.11
C GLY A 344 -16.87 5.90 20.85
N ARG A 345 -15.77 5.28 21.29
CA ARG A 345 -14.66 6.00 21.95
C ARG A 345 -13.76 6.67 20.90
N PRO A 346 -13.20 7.85 21.19
CA PRO A 346 -12.19 8.46 20.32
C PRO A 346 -10.99 7.53 20.12
N ARG A 347 -10.51 7.41 18.89
CA ARG A 347 -9.19 6.83 18.61
C ARG A 347 -8.13 7.80 19.10
N THR A 348 -7.41 7.42 20.16
CA THR A 348 -6.35 8.24 20.76
C THR A 348 -5.26 8.55 19.74
N GLY A 349 -4.83 9.80 19.70
CA GLY A 349 -3.78 10.25 18.80
C GLY A 349 -2.37 9.81 19.22
N PHE A 350 -1.39 10.16 18.39
CA PHE A 350 0.00 9.78 18.58
C PHE A 350 0.56 10.18 19.96
N GLY A 351 1.30 9.26 20.58
CA GLY A 351 1.86 9.44 21.93
C GLY A 351 0.80 9.49 23.04
N GLY A 352 -0.42 8.98 22.80
CA GLY A 352 -1.48 8.91 23.80
C GLY A 352 -2.21 10.24 24.02
N ARG A 353 -2.15 11.18 23.08
CA ARG A 353 -2.62 12.56 23.24
C ARG A 353 -3.70 12.90 22.24
N GLY A 354 -4.78 13.54 22.71
CA GLY A 354 -5.90 13.95 21.86
C GLY A 354 -6.51 12.78 21.08
N CYS A 355 -6.85 13.01 19.82
CA CYS A 355 -7.44 12.00 18.95
C CYS A 355 -6.99 12.13 17.50
N TYR A 356 -7.02 11.00 16.77
CA TYR A 356 -6.97 11.05 15.32
C TYR A 356 -8.23 11.70 14.75
N LEU A 357 -8.06 12.53 13.72
CA LEU A 357 -9.11 13.30 13.09
C LEU A 357 -9.62 12.60 11.82
N SER A 358 -10.94 12.55 11.69
CA SER A 358 -11.66 11.91 10.61
C SER A 358 -11.50 12.69 9.30
N SER A 359 -10.91 12.07 8.29
CA SER A 359 -10.81 12.68 6.97
C SER A 359 -12.19 12.89 6.33
N ALA A 360 -13.18 12.05 6.65
CA ALA A 360 -14.57 12.27 6.23
C ALA A 360 -15.21 13.50 6.87
N ALA A 361 -14.91 13.80 8.14
CA ALA A 361 -15.38 15.02 8.79
C ALA A 361 -14.79 16.26 8.11
N PHE A 362 -13.49 16.22 7.77
CA PHE A 362 -12.85 17.26 6.97
C PHE A 362 -13.49 17.44 5.60
N GLU A 363 -13.65 16.37 4.80
CA GLU A 363 -14.26 16.50 3.46
C GLU A 363 -15.68 17.07 3.52
N ARG A 364 -16.47 16.73 4.55
CA ARG A 364 -17.82 17.30 4.73
C ARG A 364 -17.80 18.78 5.07
N ALA A 365 -16.85 19.22 5.89
CA ALA A 365 -16.75 20.61 6.33
C ALA A 365 -16.04 21.52 5.31
N GLU A 366 -15.14 20.96 4.49
CA GLU A 366 -14.24 21.72 3.62
C GLU A 366 -14.96 22.70 2.67
N PRO A 367 -16.13 22.41 2.07
CA PRO A 367 -16.83 23.35 1.19
C PRO A 367 -17.32 24.63 1.89
N ALA A 368 -17.60 24.57 3.19
CA ALA A 368 -18.16 25.70 3.94
C ALA A 368 -17.16 26.33 4.91
N ARG A 369 -16.21 25.54 5.42
CA ARG A 369 -15.28 25.94 6.48
C ARG A 369 -13.84 26.08 6.01
N HIS A 370 -13.49 25.47 4.87
CA HIS A 370 -12.16 25.56 4.26
C HIS A 370 -10.98 25.24 5.19
N HIS A 371 -11.18 24.40 6.22
CA HIS A 371 -10.18 24.15 7.25
C HIS A 371 -8.82 23.71 6.67
N LEU A 372 -8.82 22.79 5.70
CA LEU A 372 -7.59 22.29 5.09
C LEU A 372 -6.96 23.33 4.15
N ALA A 373 -7.78 23.99 3.34
CA ALA A 373 -7.32 24.99 2.39
C ALA A 373 -6.75 26.25 3.07
N ASP A 374 -7.43 26.77 4.11
CA ASP A 374 -6.96 27.90 4.90
C ASP A 374 -5.66 27.59 5.63
N ARG A 375 -5.58 26.40 6.25
CA ARG A 375 -4.35 25.96 6.91
C ARG A 375 -3.19 25.86 5.93
N THR A 376 -3.41 25.25 4.77
CA THR A 376 -2.39 25.17 3.71
C THR A 376 -1.93 26.57 3.31
N ARG A 377 -2.85 27.51 3.02
CA ARG A 377 -2.53 28.90 2.67
C ARG A 377 -1.70 29.58 3.77
N ALA A 378 -2.10 29.42 5.04
CA ALA A 378 -1.42 30.02 6.17
C ALA A 378 0.02 29.50 6.36
N MET A 379 0.23 28.20 6.14
CA MET A 379 1.53 27.53 6.28
C MET A 379 2.54 27.96 5.20
N VAL A 380 2.07 28.25 3.98
CA VAL A 380 2.94 28.62 2.84
C VAL A 380 2.91 30.13 2.51
N ARG A 381 2.26 30.96 3.34
CA ARG A 381 2.14 32.42 3.12
C ARG A 381 3.49 33.14 3.03
N ASN A 382 4.55 32.54 3.54
CA ASN A 382 5.93 33.02 3.45
C ASN A 382 6.59 32.79 2.07
N GLY A 383 5.88 32.15 1.12
CA GLY A 383 6.34 31.91 -0.26
C GLY A 383 7.01 30.55 -0.50
N ALA A 384 6.84 29.61 0.44
CA ALA A 384 7.36 28.24 0.33
C ALA A 384 6.86 27.55 -0.95
N ASP A 385 7.70 26.71 -1.56
CA ASP A 385 7.40 25.99 -2.81
C ASP A 385 7.30 24.46 -2.62
N SER A 386 7.36 24.00 -1.35
CA SER A 386 7.18 22.62 -0.94
C SER A 386 6.30 22.54 0.31
N TYR A 387 5.78 21.34 0.60
CA TYR A 387 4.96 21.03 1.76
C TYR A 387 5.27 19.61 2.23
N PHE A 388 5.55 19.40 3.52
CA PHE A 388 5.63 18.06 4.08
C PHE A 388 4.37 17.79 4.90
N LEU A 389 3.52 16.88 4.42
CA LEU A 389 2.28 16.50 5.07
C LEU A 389 2.43 15.14 5.76
N ASP A 390 2.41 15.16 7.08
CA ASP A 390 2.48 13.99 7.94
C ASP A 390 1.06 13.56 8.38
N VAL A 391 0.64 12.30 8.49
CA VAL A 391 1.30 11.00 8.24
C VAL A 391 0.66 10.33 6.99
N ASP A 392 0.23 11.12 6.02
CA ASP A 392 -0.72 10.69 4.97
C ASP A 392 -0.31 9.47 4.14
N ALA A 393 1.00 9.27 3.99
CA ALA A 393 1.57 8.18 3.22
C ALA A 393 2.17 7.04 4.08
N THR A 394 1.99 7.04 5.40
CA THR A 394 2.46 5.92 6.26
C THR A 394 1.62 4.66 6.11
N GLY A 395 0.37 4.78 5.65
CA GLY A 395 -0.53 3.63 5.44
C GLY A 395 -1.47 3.33 6.62
N GLU A 396 -1.34 4.02 7.76
CA GLU A 396 -2.33 3.90 8.85
C GLU A 396 -3.67 4.50 8.43
N LEU A 397 -4.69 3.65 8.27
CA LEU A 397 -6.03 4.04 7.84
C LEU A 397 -7.07 3.72 8.92
N PHE A 398 -8.08 4.58 9.03
CA PHE A 398 -9.10 4.44 10.05
C PHE A 398 -10.47 4.03 9.51
N ARG A 399 -11.15 3.17 10.27
CA ARG A 399 -12.61 3.03 10.25
C ARG A 399 -13.17 3.98 11.29
N ASP A 400 -14.05 4.87 10.86
CA ASP A 400 -14.81 5.77 11.72
C ASP A 400 -16.26 5.30 11.85
N HIS A 401 -16.65 4.97 13.07
CA HIS A 401 -17.99 4.52 13.43
C HIS A 401 -18.90 5.66 13.90
N SER A 402 -18.41 6.91 13.88
CA SER A 402 -19.22 8.09 14.18
C SER A 402 -20.45 8.18 13.26
N PRO A 403 -21.67 8.31 13.79
CA PRO A 403 -22.86 8.54 12.97
C PRO A 403 -22.81 9.87 12.20
N ARG A 404 -22.03 10.86 12.66
CA ARG A 404 -21.93 12.19 12.03
C ARG A 404 -20.98 12.21 10.82
N HIS A 405 -19.98 11.34 10.82
CA HIS A 405 -18.94 11.30 9.81
C HIS A 405 -18.43 9.85 9.59
N PRO A 406 -19.33 8.90 9.26
CA PRO A 406 -18.95 7.51 9.07
C PRO A 406 -17.97 7.38 7.90
N MET A 407 -16.96 6.53 8.08
CA MET A 407 -15.86 6.40 7.11
C MET A 407 -15.24 5.01 7.16
N THR A 408 -15.09 4.35 6.03
CA THR A 408 -14.34 3.09 5.86
C THR A 408 -12.86 3.39 5.66
N LYS A 409 -11.97 2.40 5.86
CA LYS A 409 -10.54 2.56 5.53
C LYS A 409 -10.32 2.93 4.05
N ALA A 410 -11.19 2.43 3.15
CA ALA A 410 -11.16 2.76 1.73
C ALA A 410 -11.47 4.24 1.48
N GLU A 411 -12.49 4.78 2.16
CA GLU A 411 -12.84 6.19 2.09
C GLU A 411 -11.74 7.06 2.71
N ASP A 412 -11.17 6.67 3.86
CA ASP A 412 -10.05 7.40 4.47
C ASP A 412 -8.87 7.52 3.49
N ARG A 413 -8.48 6.41 2.86
CA ARG A 413 -7.44 6.40 1.81
C ARG A 413 -7.81 7.34 0.67
N ALA A 414 -9.04 7.30 0.19
CA ALA A 414 -9.49 8.14 -0.91
C ALA A 414 -9.40 9.63 -0.55
N HIS A 415 -9.82 10.02 0.66
CA HIS A 415 -9.75 11.39 1.16
C HIS A 415 -8.30 11.86 1.34
N ARG A 416 -7.41 11.03 1.91
CA ARG A 416 -5.98 11.33 2.03
C ARG A 416 -5.32 11.55 0.66
N LEU A 417 -5.58 10.65 -0.29
CA LEU A 417 -5.11 10.84 -1.66
C LEU A 417 -5.70 12.10 -2.31
N ALA A 418 -6.97 12.43 -2.04
CA ALA A 418 -7.59 13.64 -2.56
C ALA A 418 -6.94 14.92 -1.99
N ARG A 419 -6.68 14.99 -0.68
CA ARG A 419 -6.01 16.16 -0.09
C ARG A 419 -4.56 16.31 -0.55
N MET A 420 -3.81 15.22 -0.70
CA MET A 420 -2.48 15.25 -1.32
C MET A 420 -2.51 15.74 -2.79
N ARG A 421 -3.54 15.36 -3.55
CA ARG A 421 -3.76 15.91 -4.90
C ARG A 421 -4.09 17.39 -4.88
N ARG A 422 -4.88 17.88 -3.92
CA ARG A 422 -5.16 19.31 -3.77
C ARG A 422 -3.88 20.12 -3.46
N LEU A 423 -3.00 19.59 -2.59
CA LEU A 423 -1.69 20.21 -2.30
C LEU A 423 -0.78 20.28 -3.52
N THR A 424 -0.66 19.20 -4.29
CA THR A 424 0.16 19.22 -5.52
C THR A 424 -0.48 20.06 -6.62
N GLY A 425 -1.81 20.14 -6.67
CA GLY A 425 -2.57 20.98 -7.59
C GLY A 425 -2.41 22.48 -7.36
N SER A 426 -2.02 22.92 -6.15
CA SER A 426 -1.66 24.32 -5.87
C SER A 426 -0.22 24.68 -6.25
N GLY A 427 0.51 23.74 -6.88
CA GLY A 427 1.88 23.94 -7.36
C GLY A 427 2.96 23.59 -6.34
N LEU A 428 2.61 23.08 -5.16
CA LEU A 428 3.56 22.69 -4.12
C LEU A 428 4.23 21.35 -4.45
N VAL A 429 5.53 21.26 -4.17
CA VAL A 429 6.24 19.97 -4.15
C VAL A 429 5.93 19.26 -2.83
N LEU A 430 5.12 18.20 -2.89
CA LEU A 430 4.65 17.47 -1.71
C LEU A 430 5.62 16.35 -1.29
N GLY A 431 5.93 16.29 0.00
CA GLY A 431 6.48 15.14 0.71
C GLY A 431 5.53 14.64 1.80
N SER A 432 5.72 13.41 2.27
CA SER A 432 4.97 12.79 3.36
C SER A 432 5.83 11.70 4.02
N GLU A 433 5.53 11.36 5.27
CA GLU A 433 6.13 10.21 5.97
C GLU A 433 5.72 8.89 5.32
N THR A 434 6.61 7.89 5.39
CA THR A 434 6.40 6.50 4.99
C THR A 434 6.61 5.60 6.22
N ALA A 435 5.89 4.47 6.26
CA ALA A 435 6.09 3.44 7.29
C ALA A 435 7.34 2.59 7.07
#